data_AF-A0A7K4AKS8-F1
#
_entry.id   AF-A0A7K4AKS8-F1
#
_cell.length_a   1.000
_cell.length_b   1.000
_cell.length_c   1.000
_cell.angle_alpha   90.00
_cell.angle_beta   90.00
_cell.angle_gamma   90.00
#
_symmetry.space_group_name_H-M   'P 1'
#
loop_
_entity.id
_entity.type
_entity.pdbx_description
1 polymer ?
#
loop_
_entity_poly.entity_id
_entity_poly.type
_entity_poly.pdbx_seq_one_letter_code
_entity_poly.pdbx_strand_id
1 'polypeptide(L)'
;GPEGYLSEGIVDIFQEDGQRILGPKREAAVLENSKCQTKDLLKKLRVPVPPCQNFSDPREAKEYVQQRCSEEPGRGLVVKADGLAAGKGSIVCATPEEAASAIDRIMVSPRLFGGAGDRIEIEDRLEGRELMFFALSDGHTVQAMQSALDYKQAFSSDESVAIRLFNKLAGNPNQDNNPNTGGMGGFSPHPWLDEELTERIMKKIALPTVRGFKESSGQEYRGVIYFGLMISEDREPAVLEINVRLGDPEAEVILPRLQTDFYQLSMAVMDGRLDELPLQWSDDFCLGICAISGRAIKPLSSTGPERPGYPGEHYTNMPINGLDRVDPEVIVYHNGTAWGTDSAGNRRLYTTGGRVFTLVARGKSLAEARAKAYENIKRVRFNGMRYRKDIGLRYI
;
A
#
# COMPACT_ATOMS: atom_id res chain seq x y z
N GLY A 1 8.76 -3.32 -5.00
CA GLY A 1 9.94 -2.45 -5.21
C GLY A 1 9.53 -1.00 -5.14
N PRO A 2 10.41 -0.01 -4.95
CA PRO A 2 10.00 1.38 -4.85
C PRO A 2 9.55 1.93 -6.21
N GLU A 3 8.45 2.68 -6.20
CA GLU A 3 7.87 3.44 -7.32
C GLU A 3 8.89 4.32 -8.05
N GLY A 4 9.85 4.86 -7.30
CA GLY A 4 10.75 5.91 -7.78
C GLY A 4 11.50 5.51 -9.04
N TYR A 5 12.01 4.28 -9.09
CA TYR A 5 12.74 3.79 -10.26
C TYR A 5 11.86 3.70 -11.52
N LEU A 6 10.57 3.35 -11.38
CA LEU A 6 9.65 3.35 -12.52
C LEU A 6 9.38 4.78 -13.00
N SER A 7 9.15 5.70 -12.06
CA SER A 7 8.98 7.13 -12.35
C SER A 7 10.23 7.80 -12.93
N GLU A 8 11.42 7.27 -12.62
CA GLU A 8 12.71 7.71 -13.18
C GLU A 8 13.04 7.05 -14.52
N GLY A 9 12.24 6.08 -14.97
CA GLY A 9 12.40 5.44 -16.28
C GLY A 9 13.40 4.28 -16.31
N ILE A 10 13.54 3.51 -15.22
CA ILE A 10 14.40 2.31 -15.22
C ILE A 10 14.05 1.33 -16.34
N VAL A 11 12.76 1.24 -16.69
CA VAL A 11 12.29 0.37 -17.78
C VAL A 11 12.78 0.86 -19.13
N ASP A 12 12.70 2.16 -19.36
CA ASP A 12 13.16 2.81 -20.58
C ASP A 12 14.67 2.59 -20.78
N ILE A 13 15.48 2.82 -19.72
CA ILE A 13 16.94 2.63 -19.74
C ILE A 13 17.32 1.20 -20.14
N PHE A 14 16.70 0.20 -19.52
CA PHE A 14 16.98 -1.21 -19.86
C PHE A 14 16.61 -1.52 -21.31
N GLN A 15 15.48 -1.02 -21.80
CA GLN A 15 15.04 -1.28 -23.17
C GLN A 15 15.91 -0.57 -24.22
N GLU A 16 16.37 0.65 -23.95
CA GLU A 16 17.32 1.38 -24.79
C GLU A 16 18.65 0.60 -24.93
N ASP A 17 19.07 -0.10 -23.87
CA ASP A 17 20.24 -0.98 -23.86
C ASP A 17 19.97 -2.39 -24.42
N GLY A 18 18.77 -2.66 -24.96
CA GLY A 18 18.38 -3.96 -25.50
C GLY A 18 18.19 -5.05 -24.43
N GLN A 19 18.06 -4.67 -23.16
CA GLN A 19 17.81 -5.57 -22.04
C GLN A 19 16.31 -5.72 -21.77
N ARG A 20 15.95 -6.87 -21.20
CA ARG A 20 14.57 -7.20 -20.85
C ARG A 20 14.29 -6.81 -19.41
N ILE A 21 13.17 -6.15 -19.19
CA ILE A 21 12.68 -5.77 -17.87
C ILE A 21 11.15 -5.76 -17.87
N LEU A 22 10.56 -6.23 -16.78
CA LEU A 22 9.12 -6.23 -16.58
C LEU A 22 8.73 -5.00 -15.76
N GLY A 23 7.90 -4.14 -16.34
CA GLY A 23 7.34 -2.97 -15.68
C GLY A 23 6.85 -1.93 -16.68
N PRO A 24 6.11 -0.92 -16.20
CA PRO A 24 5.66 0.18 -17.04
C PRO A 24 6.83 1.13 -17.34
N LYS A 25 6.79 1.74 -18.54
CA LYS A 25 7.66 2.87 -18.87
C LYS A 25 7.38 4.08 -18.00
N ARG A 26 8.31 5.03 -17.97
CA ARG A 26 8.17 6.29 -17.24
C ARG A 26 6.83 7.00 -17.52
N GLU A 27 6.41 7.05 -18.78
CA GLU A 27 5.18 7.72 -19.19
C GLU A 27 3.94 7.02 -18.61
N ALA A 28 3.98 5.69 -18.45
CA ALA A 28 2.91 4.90 -17.82
C ALA A 28 2.95 4.97 -16.29
N ALA A 29 4.11 5.24 -15.69
CA ALA A 29 4.26 5.44 -14.24
C ALA A 29 3.51 6.67 -13.72
N VAL A 30 3.08 7.58 -14.62
CA VAL A 30 2.24 8.73 -14.29
C VAL A 30 0.93 8.36 -13.60
N LEU A 31 0.41 7.15 -13.88
CA LEU A 31 -0.79 6.60 -13.25
C LEU A 31 -0.68 6.46 -11.72
N GLU A 32 0.54 6.47 -11.18
CA GLU A 32 0.80 6.55 -9.73
C GLU A 32 1.50 7.85 -9.34
N ASN A 33 2.46 8.32 -10.16
CA ASN A 33 3.28 9.48 -9.85
C ASN A 33 2.50 10.81 -9.79
N SER A 34 1.35 10.92 -10.47
CA SER A 34 0.46 12.07 -10.35
C SER A 34 -0.98 11.63 -10.13
N LYS A 35 -1.44 11.71 -8.87
CA LYS A 35 -2.85 11.43 -8.53
C LYS A 35 -3.79 12.38 -9.24
N CYS A 36 -3.44 13.65 -9.36
CA CYS A 36 -4.27 14.63 -10.03
C CYS A 36 -4.47 14.29 -11.51
N GLN A 37 -3.38 14.00 -12.25
CA GLN A 37 -3.48 13.61 -13.66
C GLN A 37 -4.22 12.28 -13.83
N THR A 38 -3.96 11.32 -12.95
CA THR A 38 -4.65 10.03 -12.95
C THR A 38 -6.15 10.22 -12.75
N LYS A 39 -6.59 11.01 -11.76
CA LYS A 39 -8.01 11.29 -11.52
C LYS A 39 -8.66 12.00 -12.70
N ASP A 40 -7.98 12.95 -13.33
CA ASP A 40 -8.50 13.62 -14.54
C ASP A 40 -8.65 12.66 -15.71
N LEU A 41 -7.70 11.75 -15.92
CA LEU A 41 -7.80 10.68 -16.91
C LEU A 41 -8.98 9.76 -16.61
N LEU A 42 -9.09 9.25 -15.38
CA LEU A 42 -10.17 8.34 -14.99
C LEU A 42 -11.55 8.99 -15.17
N LYS A 43 -11.72 10.26 -14.80
CA LYS A 43 -12.95 11.03 -15.06
C LYS A 43 -13.26 11.12 -16.55
N LYS A 44 -12.28 11.44 -17.39
CA LYS A 44 -12.45 11.51 -18.86
C LYS A 44 -12.86 10.16 -19.44
N LEU A 45 -12.33 9.06 -18.91
CA LEU A 45 -12.64 7.69 -19.30
C LEU A 45 -13.95 7.16 -18.69
N ARG A 46 -14.64 7.96 -17.85
CA ARG A 46 -15.82 7.55 -17.07
C ARG A 46 -15.55 6.33 -16.19
N VAL A 47 -14.31 6.14 -15.76
CA VAL A 47 -13.96 5.17 -14.72
C VAL A 47 -14.48 5.70 -13.39
N PRO A 48 -15.22 4.88 -12.60
CA PRO A 48 -15.76 5.33 -11.32
C PRO A 48 -14.66 5.81 -10.37
N VAL A 49 -14.74 7.06 -9.97
CA VAL A 49 -13.90 7.70 -8.95
C VAL A 49 -14.81 8.50 -8.03
N PRO A 50 -14.41 8.75 -6.77
CA PRO A 50 -15.13 9.72 -5.94
C PRO A 50 -15.13 11.10 -6.65
N PRO A 51 -16.19 11.90 -6.49
CA PRO A 51 -16.17 13.27 -6.99
C PRO A 51 -14.96 14.02 -6.41
N CYS A 52 -14.13 14.57 -7.31
CA CYS A 52 -12.83 15.11 -6.96
C CYS A 52 -12.46 16.32 -7.82
N GLN A 53 -11.67 17.22 -7.24
CA GLN A 53 -11.11 18.39 -7.92
C GLN A 53 -9.66 18.62 -7.53
N ASN A 54 -8.87 19.09 -8.50
CA ASN A 54 -7.44 19.34 -8.37
C ASN A 54 -7.18 20.83 -8.12
N PHE A 55 -6.22 21.14 -7.25
CA PHE A 55 -5.87 22.52 -6.89
C PHE A 55 -4.37 22.74 -6.87
N SER A 56 -3.95 23.91 -7.37
CA SER A 56 -2.57 24.42 -7.25
C SER A 56 -2.49 25.67 -6.36
N ASP A 57 -3.63 26.31 -6.06
CA ASP A 57 -3.72 27.41 -5.11
C ASP A 57 -4.41 26.92 -3.81
N PRO A 58 -3.75 27.04 -2.63
CA PRO A 58 -4.34 26.63 -1.36
C PRO A 58 -5.58 27.44 -0.95
N ARG A 59 -5.77 28.67 -1.45
CA ARG A 59 -6.95 29.49 -1.18
C ARG A 59 -8.16 28.94 -1.91
N GLU A 60 -8.03 28.69 -3.21
CA GLU A 60 -9.09 28.06 -4.02
C GLU A 60 -9.47 26.69 -3.47
N ALA A 61 -8.49 25.90 -3.03
CA ALA A 61 -8.72 24.62 -2.38
C ALA A 61 -9.58 24.73 -1.11
N LYS A 62 -9.31 25.74 -0.26
CA LYS A 62 -10.08 25.98 0.97
C LYS A 62 -11.49 26.49 0.66
N GLU A 63 -11.65 27.35 -0.34
CA GLU A 63 -12.96 27.81 -0.80
C GLU A 63 -13.81 26.63 -1.29
N TYR A 64 -13.22 25.72 -2.07
CA TYR A 64 -13.88 24.49 -2.50
C TYR A 64 -14.31 23.60 -1.32
N VAL A 65 -13.46 23.43 -0.30
CA VAL A 65 -13.82 22.70 0.93
C VAL A 65 -15.05 23.32 1.60
N GLN A 66 -15.07 24.64 1.77
CA GLN A 66 -16.20 25.34 2.39
C GLN A 66 -17.49 25.16 1.58
N GLN A 67 -17.40 25.29 0.24
CA GLN A 67 -18.53 25.08 -0.64
C GLN A 67 -19.04 23.64 -0.56
N ARG A 68 -18.18 22.63 -0.74
CA ARG A 68 -18.59 21.23 -0.75
C ARG A 68 -19.18 20.77 0.58
N CYS A 69 -18.61 21.18 1.70
CA CYS A 69 -19.16 20.86 3.02
C CYS A 69 -20.46 21.62 3.32
N SER A 70 -20.72 22.75 2.66
CA SER A 70 -22.01 23.46 2.75
C SER A 70 -23.09 22.78 1.91
N GLU A 71 -22.73 22.27 0.73
CA GLU A 71 -23.63 21.52 -0.17
C GLU A 71 -24.01 20.16 0.43
N GLU A 72 -23.07 19.47 1.07
CA GLU A 72 -23.29 18.16 1.71
C GLU A 72 -22.73 18.10 3.13
N PRO A 73 -23.48 18.66 4.12
CA PRO A 73 -23.06 18.66 5.51
C PRO A 73 -22.83 17.25 6.06
N GLY A 74 -21.69 17.07 6.73
CA GLY A 74 -21.32 15.80 7.37
C GLY A 74 -20.62 14.80 6.45
N ARG A 75 -20.53 15.05 5.13
CA ARG A 75 -19.69 14.25 4.25
C ARG A 75 -18.22 14.61 4.46
N GLY A 76 -17.43 13.62 4.89
CA GLY A 76 -15.98 13.79 5.03
C GLY A 76 -15.29 14.02 3.68
N LEU A 77 -14.09 14.56 3.72
CA LEU A 77 -13.24 14.77 2.54
C LEU A 77 -11.92 14.04 2.71
N VAL A 78 -11.23 13.78 1.60
CA VAL A 78 -9.85 13.29 1.61
C VAL A 78 -8.99 14.28 0.84
N VAL A 79 -7.94 14.80 1.48
CA VAL A 79 -6.95 15.68 0.85
C VAL A 79 -5.72 14.87 0.53
N LYS A 80 -5.34 14.80 -0.75
CA LYS A 80 -4.20 14.00 -1.23
C LYS A 80 -3.16 14.86 -1.93
N ALA A 81 -1.89 14.67 -1.58
CA ALA A 81 -0.77 15.22 -2.35
C ALA A 81 -0.70 14.53 -3.73
N ASP A 82 -0.46 15.31 -4.79
CA ASP A 82 -0.40 14.82 -6.18
C ASP A 82 0.71 13.78 -6.36
N GLY A 83 1.94 14.18 -6.00
CA GLY A 83 3.15 13.40 -6.23
C GLY A 83 3.30 12.16 -5.33
N LEU A 84 4.44 11.49 -5.49
CA LEU A 84 4.83 10.35 -4.65
C LEU A 84 5.12 10.80 -3.22
N ALA A 85 4.38 10.23 -2.28
CA ALA A 85 4.44 10.55 -0.85
C ALA A 85 4.62 9.29 0.02
N ALA A 86 5.21 8.23 -0.54
CA ALA A 86 5.47 6.95 0.14
C ALA A 86 4.26 6.38 0.90
N GLY A 87 3.06 6.45 0.29
CA GLY A 87 1.80 5.99 0.90
C GLY A 87 1.24 6.86 2.03
N LYS A 88 1.88 8.00 2.35
CA LYS A 88 1.49 8.90 3.46
C LYS A 88 0.77 10.17 3.00
N GLY A 89 0.65 10.37 1.69
CA GLY A 89 0.13 11.60 1.08
C GLY A 89 -1.37 11.82 1.16
N SER A 90 -2.14 10.89 1.75
CA SER A 90 -3.61 10.95 1.82
C SER A 90 -4.06 11.19 3.25
N ILE A 91 -4.76 12.31 3.48
CA ILE A 91 -5.27 12.72 4.79
C ILE A 91 -6.80 12.68 4.75
N VAL A 92 -7.40 11.82 5.57
CA VAL A 92 -8.86 11.71 5.71
C VAL A 92 -9.32 12.74 6.73
N CYS A 93 -10.27 13.59 6.35
CA CYS A 93 -10.77 14.72 7.13
C CYS A 93 -12.27 14.55 7.39
N ALA A 94 -12.66 14.61 8.67
CA ALA A 94 -14.05 14.55 9.09
C ALA A 94 -14.71 15.94 9.07
N THR A 95 -13.94 17.01 9.20
CA THR A 95 -14.45 18.39 9.25
C THR A 95 -13.77 19.32 8.24
N PRO A 96 -14.42 20.45 7.86
CA PRO A 96 -13.81 21.47 7.01
C PRO A 96 -12.51 22.04 7.57
N GLU A 97 -12.40 22.16 8.90
CA GLU A 97 -11.21 22.66 9.60
C GLU A 97 -10.04 21.67 9.48
N GLU A 98 -10.32 20.36 9.60
CA GLU A 98 -9.33 19.33 9.37
C GLU A 98 -8.82 19.34 7.91
N ALA A 99 -9.73 19.51 6.94
CA ALA A 99 -9.37 19.61 5.53
C ALA A 99 -8.54 20.87 5.24
N ALA A 100 -8.94 22.03 5.77
CA ALA A 100 -8.17 23.27 5.64
C ALA A 100 -6.76 23.16 6.25
N SER A 101 -6.65 22.51 7.42
CA SER A 101 -5.37 22.22 8.06
C SER A 101 -4.51 21.26 7.24
N ALA A 102 -5.12 20.23 6.62
CA ALA A 102 -4.42 19.32 5.71
C ALA A 102 -3.86 20.06 4.49
N ILE A 103 -4.65 20.95 3.87
CA ILE A 103 -4.21 21.81 2.75
C ILE A 103 -2.99 22.65 3.17
N ASP A 104 -3.06 23.33 4.32
CA ASP A 104 -1.96 24.15 4.82
C ASP A 104 -0.69 23.33 5.04
N ARG A 105 -0.81 22.15 5.67
CA ARG A 105 0.33 21.29 5.96
C ARG A 105 0.99 20.72 4.71
N ILE A 106 0.20 20.45 3.66
CA ILE A 106 0.70 19.92 2.40
C ILE A 106 1.31 21.02 1.53
N MET A 107 0.61 22.14 1.33
CA MET A 107 0.95 23.16 0.32
C MET A 107 1.71 24.37 0.88
N VAL A 108 1.50 24.74 2.15
CA VAL A 108 1.94 26.03 2.71
C VAL A 108 3.07 25.85 3.73
N SER A 109 2.78 25.23 4.87
CA SER A 109 3.73 25.00 5.96
C SER A 109 3.24 23.85 6.85
N PRO A 110 4.07 22.82 7.11
CA PRO A 110 5.51 22.73 6.88
C PRO A 110 5.91 22.19 5.49
N ARG A 111 4.97 22.02 4.56
CA ARG A 111 5.17 21.33 3.27
C ARG A 111 5.61 19.87 3.44
N LEU A 112 4.74 19.09 4.08
CA LEU A 112 4.99 17.70 4.51
C LEU A 112 5.64 16.79 3.43
N PHE A 113 5.37 17.04 2.15
CA PHE A 113 5.80 16.19 1.03
C PHE A 113 6.66 16.93 0.01
N GLY A 114 7.25 18.08 0.37
CA GLY A 114 8.10 18.84 -0.54
C GLY A 114 7.36 19.25 -1.82
N GLY A 115 7.94 18.91 -2.98
CA GLY A 115 7.33 19.20 -4.30
C GLY A 115 6.13 18.31 -4.64
N ALA A 116 6.00 17.12 -4.03
CA ALA A 116 4.84 16.26 -4.26
C ALA A 116 3.52 16.90 -3.78
N GLY A 117 3.60 17.89 -2.88
CA GLY A 117 2.47 18.67 -2.38
C GLY A 117 2.22 20.00 -3.10
N ASP A 118 2.92 20.31 -4.21
CA ASP A 118 2.66 21.54 -4.99
C ASP A 118 1.27 21.57 -5.61
N ARG A 119 0.71 20.38 -5.88
CA ARG A 119 -0.68 20.17 -6.25
C ARG A 119 -1.33 19.19 -5.30
N ILE A 120 -2.63 19.36 -5.12
CA ILE A 120 -3.45 18.44 -4.34
C ILE A 120 -4.71 18.05 -5.10
N GLU A 121 -5.21 16.87 -4.77
CA GLU A 121 -6.55 16.41 -5.10
C GLU A 121 -7.40 16.45 -3.82
N ILE A 122 -8.61 16.98 -3.92
CA ILE A 122 -9.61 16.91 -2.86
C ILE A 122 -10.79 16.10 -3.39
N GLU A 123 -11.12 15.01 -2.71
CA GLU A 123 -12.20 14.10 -3.07
C GLU A 123 -13.20 13.89 -1.93
N ASP A 124 -14.44 13.55 -2.29
CA ASP A 124 -15.43 13.09 -1.33
C ASP A 124 -14.98 11.78 -0.69
N ARG A 125 -15.10 11.68 0.64
CA ARG A 125 -14.85 10.43 1.35
C ARG A 125 -15.95 9.43 1.01
N LEU A 126 -15.57 8.30 0.42
CA LEU A 126 -16.48 7.19 0.21
C LEU A 126 -16.61 6.31 1.45
N GLU A 127 -17.76 5.66 1.58
CA GLU A 127 -18.04 4.62 2.56
C GLU A 127 -18.18 3.27 1.86
N GLY A 128 -17.79 2.21 2.57
CA GLY A 128 -17.82 0.85 2.04
C GLY A 128 -16.64 0.02 2.52
N ARG A 129 -16.26 -0.96 1.71
CA ARG A 129 -15.15 -1.87 1.99
C ARG A 129 -13.99 -1.60 1.05
N GLU A 130 -12.82 -1.35 1.62
CA GLU A 130 -11.60 -1.27 0.84
C GLU A 130 -11.26 -2.64 0.26
N LEU A 131 -10.90 -2.67 -1.02
CA LEU A 131 -10.50 -3.87 -1.74
C LEU A 131 -9.35 -3.53 -2.67
N MET A 132 -8.25 -4.27 -2.57
CA MET A 132 -7.08 -4.06 -3.40
C MET A 132 -7.17 -5.05 -4.54
N PHE A 133 -7.38 -4.57 -5.76
CA PHE A 133 -7.52 -5.40 -6.94
C PHE A 133 -6.30 -5.27 -7.84
N PHE A 134 -5.71 -6.41 -8.22
CA PHE A 134 -4.55 -6.44 -9.09
C PHE A 134 -4.93 -6.99 -10.46
N ALA A 135 -4.42 -6.34 -11.50
CA ALA A 135 -4.48 -6.83 -12.86
C ALA A 135 -3.09 -6.79 -13.49
N LEU A 136 -2.90 -7.60 -14.52
CA LEU A 136 -1.67 -7.68 -15.30
C LEU A 136 -1.97 -7.30 -16.73
N SER A 137 -1.09 -6.51 -17.34
CA SER A 137 -1.20 -6.18 -18.76
C SER A 137 0.13 -6.33 -19.48
N ASP A 138 0.05 -6.72 -20.75
CA ASP A 138 1.17 -6.79 -21.69
C ASP A 138 1.14 -5.65 -22.73
N GLY A 139 0.26 -4.66 -22.55
CA GLY A 139 0.05 -3.55 -23.48
C GLY A 139 -1.17 -3.72 -24.39
N HIS A 140 -1.74 -4.92 -24.47
CA HIS A 140 -2.92 -5.23 -25.28
C HIS A 140 -3.98 -6.00 -24.48
N THR A 141 -3.54 -7.05 -23.81
CA THR A 141 -4.33 -7.91 -22.94
C THR A 141 -4.30 -7.37 -21.52
N VAL A 142 -5.42 -7.50 -20.81
CA VAL A 142 -5.51 -7.21 -19.38
C VAL A 142 -6.18 -8.41 -18.71
N GLN A 143 -5.47 -9.07 -17.80
CA GLN A 143 -6.00 -10.18 -17.02
C GLN A 143 -6.10 -9.81 -15.55
N ALA A 144 -7.19 -10.23 -14.90
CA ALA A 144 -7.32 -10.15 -13.46
C ALA A 144 -6.28 -11.06 -12.80
N MET A 145 -5.58 -10.57 -11.78
CA MET A 145 -4.70 -11.40 -10.95
C MET A 145 -5.48 -11.94 -9.75
N GLN A 146 -5.47 -11.21 -8.63
CA GLN A 146 -6.16 -11.54 -7.39
C GLN A 146 -6.41 -10.25 -6.60
N SER A 147 -7.15 -10.38 -5.49
CA SER A 147 -7.29 -9.31 -4.51
C SER A 147 -6.48 -9.56 -3.24
N ALA A 148 -6.26 -8.47 -2.51
CA ALA A 148 -5.82 -8.51 -1.12
C ALA A 148 -6.63 -7.51 -0.29
N LEU A 149 -6.45 -7.60 1.03
CA LEU A 149 -6.70 -6.50 1.95
C LEU A 149 -5.40 -6.17 2.67
N ASP A 150 -5.00 -4.90 2.68
CA ASP A 150 -3.89 -4.43 3.49
C ASP A 150 -4.38 -3.83 4.82
N TYR A 151 -3.43 -3.59 5.72
CA TYR A 151 -3.69 -2.90 6.98
C TYR A 151 -2.72 -1.72 7.13
N LYS A 152 -3.05 -0.57 6.52
CA LYS A 152 -2.18 0.63 6.52
C LYS A 152 -1.89 1.19 7.90
N GLN A 153 -2.89 1.28 8.78
CA GLN A 153 -2.74 1.91 10.09
C GLN A 153 -1.77 1.14 10.99
N ALA A 154 -0.89 1.87 11.68
CA ALA A 154 0.14 1.31 12.55
C ALA A 154 -0.47 0.49 13.69
N PHE A 155 -1.49 1.02 14.36
CA PHE A 155 -2.09 0.41 15.54
C PHE A 155 -3.44 -0.22 15.21
N SER A 156 -3.86 -1.23 15.98
CA SER A 156 -5.25 -1.66 15.96
C SER A 156 -6.15 -0.61 16.62
N SER A 157 -7.45 -0.62 16.33
CA SER A 157 -8.37 0.42 16.80
C SER A 157 -8.53 0.46 18.32
N ASP A 158 -8.23 -0.65 19.02
CA ASP A 158 -8.26 -0.79 20.47
C ASP A 158 -6.96 -0.34 21.18
N GLU A 159 -5.89 -0.04 20.45
CA GLU A 159 -4.59 0.36 20.99
C GLU A 159 -4.48 1.88 21.33
N SER A 160 -5.55 2.49 21.84
CA SER A 160 -5.66 3.95 22.07
C SER A 160 -4.52 4.54 22.92
N VAL A 161 -4.09 3.82 23.98
CA VAL A 161 -2.97 4.24 24.84
C VAL A 161 -1.65 4.26 24.07
N ALA A 162 -1.42 3.28 23.19
CA ALA A 162 -0.21 3.21 22.38
C ALA A 162 -0.20 4.29 21.31
N ILE A 163 -1.35 4.59 20.71
CA ILE A 163 -1.54 5.69 19.76
C ILE A 163 -1.17 7.04 20.42
N ARG A 164 -1.73 7.33 21.60
CA ARG A 164 -1.41 8.56 22.34
C ARG A 164 0.06 8.65 22.72
N LEU A 165 0.65 7.56 23.21
CA LEU A 165 2.08 7.54 23.53
C LEU A 165 2.95 7.78 22.29
N PHE A 166 2.62 7.15 21.16
CA PHE A 166 3.30 7.36 19.89
C PHE A 166 3.23 8.83 19.48
N ASN A 167 2.04 9.43 19.47
CA ASN A 167 1.84 10.82 19.05
C ASN A 167 2.55 11.80 19.98
N LYS A 168 2.55 11.56 21.29
CA LYS A 168 3.33 12.35 22.25
C LYS A 168 4.83 12.30 21.94
N LEU A 169 5.39 11.11 21.72
CA LEU A 169 6.82 10.92 21.42
C LEU A 169 7.20 11.45 20.02
N ALA A 170 6.29 11.39 19.06
CA ALA A 170 6.47 11.91 17.71
C ALA A 170 6.21 13.43 17.60
N GLY A 171 5.79 14.09 18.69
CA GLY A 171 5.45 15.52 18.68
C GLY A 171 4.20 15.86 17.84
N ASN A 172 3.30 14.89 17.63
CA ASN A 172 2.07 15.11 16.87
C ASN A 172 1.02 15.84 17.74
N PRO A 173 0.50 17.01 17.34
CA PRO A 173 -0.50 17.73 18.12
C PRO A 173 -1.82 16.95 18.27
N ASN A 174 -2.19 16.12 17.29
CA ASN A 174 -3.35 15.24 17.42
C ASN A 174 -2.94 13.92 18.09
N GLN A 175 -3.28 13.78 19.37
CA GLN A 175 -2.89 12.63 20.19
C GLN A 175 -3.67 11.34 19.84
N ASP A 176 -4.84 11.44 19.21
CA ASP A 176 -5.67 10.30 18.85
C ASP A 176 -5.46 9.83 17.40
N ASN A 177 -4.57 10.49 16.65
CA ASN A 177 -4.27 10.13 15.26
C ASN A 177 -3.52 8.79 15.15
N ASN A 178 -4.17 7.76 14.59
CA ASN A 178 -3.49 6.50 14.24
C ASN A 178 -2.76 6.66 12.89
N PRO A 179 -1.41 6.73 12.86
CA PRO A 179 -0.69 7.04 11.64
C PRO A 179 -0.76 5.89 10.62
N ASN A 180 -0.86 6.24 9.35
CA ASN A 180 -0.66 5.30 8.25
C ASN A 180 0.82 4.89 8.14
N THR A 181 1.02 3.66 7.67
CA THR A 181 2.30 3.03 7.39
C THR A 181 2.31 2.52 5.96
N GLY A 182 3.44 1.95 5.50
CA GLY A 182 3.46 1.15 4.27
C GLY A 182 2.67 -0.17 4.34
N GLY A 183 2.03 -0.50 5.46
CA GLY A 183 1.27 -1.74 5.66
C GLY A 183 1.81 -2.58 6.82
N MET A 184 0.91 -2.96 7.75
CA MET A 184 1.21 -3.74 8.96
C MET A 184 0.96 -5.26 8.78
N GLY A 185 0.52 -5.66 7.59
CA GLY A 185 0.08 -7.00 7.25
C GLY A 185 -1.06 -6.95 6.25
N GLY A 186 -1.54 -8.12 5.86
CA GLY A 186 -2.62 -8.26 4.90
C GLY A 186 -3.02 -9.71 4.71
N PHE A 187 -4.01 -9.95 3.86
CA PHE A 187 -4.37 -11.30 3.45
C PHE A 187 -4.91 -11.32 2.02
N SER A 188 -4.89 -12.52 1.42
CA SER A 188 -5.44 -12.79 0.09
C SER A 188 -6.04 -14.20 0.06
N PRO A 189 -7.14 -14.45 -0.67
CA PRO A 189 -7.95 -13.46 -1.40
C PRO A 189 -8.79 -12.59 -0.46
N HIS A 190 -9.33 -11.48 -0.98
CA HIS A 190 -10.34 -10.70 -0.27
C HIS A 190 -11.69 -11.45 -0.30
N PRO A 191 -12.35 -11.77 0.84
CA PRO A 191 -13.57 -12.58 0.89
C PRO A 191 -14.77 -12.06 0.08
N TRP A 192 -14.79 -10.76 -0.23
CA TRP A 192 -15.82 -10.12 -1.06
C TRP A 192 -15.56 -10.18 -2.57
N LEU A 193 -14.39 -10.63 -3.01
CA LEU A 193 -14.12 -10.76 -4.44
C LEU A 193 -14.65 -12.10 -4.94
N ASP A 194 -15.84 -12.08 -5.55
CA ASP A 194 -16.37 -13.18 -6.36
C ASP A 194 -16.20 -12.88 -7.86
N GLU A 195 -16.68 -13.80 -8.69
CA GLU A 195 -16.60 -13.69 -10.16
C GLU A 195 -17.38 -12.47 -10.67
N GLU A 196 -18.57 -12.21 -10.15
CA GLU A 196 -19.39 -11.05 -10.55
C GLU A 196 -18.69 -9.72 -10.26
N LEU A 197 -18.15 -9.56 -9.04
CA LEU A 197 -17.42 -8.34 -8.69
C LEU A 197 -16.12 -8.24 -9.50
N THR A 198 -15.44 -9.35 -9.77
CA THR A 198 -14.24 -9.39 -10.62
C THR A 198 -14.57 -8.88 -12.02
N GLU A 199 -15.61 -9.40 -12.67
CA GLU A 199 -16.05 -8.95 -13.99
C GLU A 199 -16.44 -7.47 -13.98
N ARG A 200 -17.14 -7.02 -12.93
CA ARG A 200 -17.55 -5.62 -12.77
C ARG A 200 -16.35 -4.69 -12.67
N ILE A 201 -15.36 -5.03 -11.85
CA ILE A 201 -14.10 -4.27 -11.73
C ILE A 201 -13.35 -4.28 -13.06
N MET A 202 -13.22 -5.43 -13.71
CA MET A 202 -12.53 -5.51 -15.01
C MET A 202 -13.19 -4.63 -16.07
N LYS A 203 -14.52 -4.68 -16.18
CA LYS A 203 -15.29 -3.96 -17.20
C LYS A 203 -15.39 -2.46 -16.94
N LYS A 204 -15.56 -2.03 -15.68
CA LYS A 204 -15.74 -0.61 -15.34
C LYS A 204 -14.43 0.12 -15.03
N ILE A 205 -13.38 -0.60 -14.65
CA ILE A 205 -12.14 -0.01 -14.13
C ILE A 205 -10.92 -0.50 -14.92
N ALA A 206 -10.52 -1.76 -14.77
CA ALA A 206 -9.20 -2.19 -15.24
C ALA A 206 -9.02 -2.09 -16.76
N LEU A 207 -9.99 -2.61 -17.54
CA LEU A 207 -9.95 -2.54 -19.00
C LEU A 207 -10.05 -1.10 -19.51
N PRO A 208 -11.02 -0.27 -19.08
CA PRO A 208 -11.09 1.13 -19.48
C PRO A 208 -9.84 1.92 -19.12
N THR A 209 -9.25 1.73 -17.93
CA THR A 209 -8.04 2.44 -17.51
C THR A 209 -6.86 2.12 -18.43
N VAL A 210 -6.54 0.85 -18.65
CA VAL A 210 -5.38 0.45 -19.46
C VAL A 210 -5.56 0.83 -20.93
N ARG A 211 -6.73 0.55 -21.51
CA ARG A 211 -7.01 0.88 -22.92
C ARG A 211 -7.11 2.38 -23.13
N GLY A 212 -7.83 3.08 -22.26
CA GLY A 212 -7.99 4.52 -22.31
C GLY A 212 -6.69 5.28 -22.08
N PHE A 213 -5.78 4.76 -21.25
CA PHE A 213 -4.42 5.29 -21.12
C PHE A 213 -3.68 5.20 -22.47
N LYS A 214 -3.72 4.03 -23.13
CA LYS A 214 -3.11 3.86 -24.45
C LYS A 214 -3.71 4.78 -25.52
N GLU A 215 -5.03 4.89 -25.56
CA GLU A 215 -5.73 5.76 -26.51
C GLU A 215 -5.43 7.24 -26.30
N SER A 216 -5.24 7.69 -25.05
CA SER A 216 -5.02 9.09 -24.73
C SER A 216 -3.55 9.52 -24.81
N SER A 217 -2.61 8.62 -24.49
CA SER A 217 -1.18 8.91 -24.45
C SER A 217 -0.39 8.36 -25.64
N GLY A 218 -0.95 7.40 -26.38
CA GLY A 218 -0.23 6.59 -27.37
C GLY A 218 0.72 5.56 -26.76
N GLN A 219 0.79 5.43 -25.43
CA GLN A 219 1.72 4.56 -24.73
C GLN A 219 1.05 3.30 -24.19
N GLU A 220 1.75 2.18 -24.28
CA GLU A 220 1.29 0.91 -23.73
C GLU A 220 1.60 0.81 -22.24
N TYR A 221 0.67 0.22 -21.49
CA TYR A 221 0.91 -0.16 -20.11
C TYR A 221 1.31 -1.64 -20.04
N ARG A 222 2.51 -1.95 -19.55
CA ARG A 222 2.99 -3.32 -19.35
C ARG A 222 3.37 -3.55 -17.89
N GLY A 223 3.01 -4.69 -17.33
CA GLY A 223 3.26 -5.05 -15.93
C GLY A 223 2.00 -5.08 -15.08
N VAL A 224 2.20 -5.05 -13.76
CA VAL A 224 1.13 -5.15 -12.76
C VAL A 224 0.55 -3.77 -12.48
N ILE A 225 -0.76 -3.63 -12.63
CA ILE A 225 -1.52 -2.47 -12.18
C ILE A 225 -2.35 -2.84 -10.95
N TYR A 226 -2.22 -2.02 -9.91
CA TYR A 226 -2.95 -2.13 -8.66
C TYR A 226 -4.01 -1.04 -8.60
N PHE A 227 -5.22 -1.43 -8.21
CA PHE A 227 -6.32 -0.53 -7.93
C PHE A 227 -6.70 -0.62 -6.45
N GLY A 228 -6.50 0.46 -5.72
CA GLY A 228 -7.12 0.64 -4.41
C GLY A 228 -8.57 1.04 -4.62
N LEU A 229 -9.51 0.17 -4.28
CA LEU A 229 -10.93 0.36 -4.52
C LEU A 229 -11.71 0.55 -3.22
N MET A 230 -12.76 1.37 -3.29
CA MET A 230 -13.87 1.31 -2.34
C MET A 230 -15.03 0.57 -3.00
N ILE A 231 -15.55 -0.46 -2.35
CA ILE A 231 -16.73 -1.20 -2.77
C ILE A 231 -17.91 -0.77 -1.91
N SER A 232 -18.93 -0.17 -2.51
CA SER A 232 -20.16 0.21 -1.81
C SER A 232 -20.95 -1.03 -1.35
N GLU A 233 -21.97 -0.82 -0.51
CA GLU A 233 -22.92 -1.88 -0.13
C GLU A 233 -23.68 -2.45 -1.36
N ASP A 234 -23.95 -1.63 -2.37
CA ASP A 234 -24.52 -2.05 -3.66
C ASP A 234 -23.50 -2.75 -4.59
N ARG A 235 -22.29 -3.02 -4.08
CA ARG A 235 -21.17 -3.64 -4.79
C ARG A 235 -20.70 -2.84 -6.01
N GLU A 236 -20.78 -1.53 -5.94
CA GLU A 236 -20.24 -0.65 -6.97
C GLU A 236 -18.79 -0.26 -6.62
N PRO A 237 -17.81 -0.58 -7.48
CA PRO A 237 -16.41 -0.26 -7.22
C PRO A 237 -16.08 1.17 -7.65
N ALA A 238 -15.30 1.89 -6.85
CA ALA A 238 -14.73 3.18 -7.19
C ALA A 238 -13.23 3.24 -6.89
N VAL A 239 -12.45 3.86 -7.78
CA VAL A 239 -10.99 3.93 -7.68
C VAL A 239 -10.57 5.05 -6.72
N LEU A 240 -9.95 4.65 -5.61
CA LEU A 240 -9.32 5.56 -4.64
C LEU A 240 -7.93 5.99 -5.12
N GLU A 241 -7.13 5.03 -5.57
CA GLU A 241 -5.74 5.21 -6.03
C GLU A 241 -5.32 4.10 -6.99
N ILE A 242 -4.27 4.37 -7.78
CA ILE A 242 -3.61 3.39 -8.65
C ILE A 242 -2.13 3.36 -8.28
N ASN A 243 -1.58 2.14 -8.19
CA ASN A 243 -0.14 1.91 -8.12
C ASN A 243 0.27 1.07 -9.32
N VAL A 244 1.48 1.29 -9.82
CA VAL A 244 1.95 0.69 -11.07
C VAL A 244 2.90 -0.49 -10.86
N ARG A 245 2.70 -1.20 -9.74
CA ARG A 245 3.47 -2.37 -9.31
C ARG A 245 2.65 -3.18 -8.30
N LEU A 246 3.19 -4.33 -7.88
CA LEU A 246 2.73 -5.04 -6.69
C LEU A 246 2.98 -4.22 -5.42
N GLY A 247 1.98 -4.19 -4.54
CA GLY A 247 2.08 -3.61 -3.20
C GLY A 247 2.95 -4.47 -2.27
N ASP A 248 3.33 -3.88 -1.14
CA ASP A 248 4.04 -4.53 -0.05
C ASP A 248 3.33 -4.11 1.24
N PRO A 249 2.62 -5.00 1.96
CA PRO A 249 2.84 -6.46 1.99
C PRO A 249 1.93 -7.32 1.09
N GLU A 250 1.21 -6.74 0.12
CA GLU A 250 0.23 -7.47 -0.69
C GLU A 250 0.87 -8.54 -1.59
N ALA A 251 2.04 -8.27 -2.16
CA ALA A 251 2.78 -9.25 -2.96
C ALA A 251 3.06 -10.53 -2.15
N GLU A 252 3.44 -10.37 -0.89
CA GLU A 252 3.80 -11.45 0.03
C GLU A 252 2.63 -12.38 0.33
N VAL A 253 1.39 -11.92 0.21
CA VAL A 253 0.18 -12.75 0.41
C VAL A 253 -0.48 -13.20 -0.90
N ILE A 254 -0.26 -12.49 -2.01
CA ILE A 254 -0.81 -12.86 -3.32
C ILE A 254 0.07 -13.92 -3.99
N LEU A 255 1.37 -13.67 -4.12
CA LEU A 255 2.26 -14.50 -4.93
C LEU A 255 2.39 -15.95 -4.45
N PRO A 256 2.35 -16.28 -3.14
CA PRO A 256 2.35 -17.68 -2.69
C PRO A 256 1.14 -18.51 -3.13
N ARG A 257 0.09 -17.85 -3.64
CA ARG A 257 -1.11 -18.49 -4.17
C ARG A 257 -1.04 -18.71 -5.68
N LEU A 258 -0.10 -18.07 -6.38
CA LEU A 258 0.06 -18.20 -7.83
C LEU A 258 0.59 -19.61 -8.15
N GLN A 259 -0.16 -20.36 -8.95
CA GLN A 259 0.25 -21.69 -9.43
C GLN A 259 0.96 -21.61 -10.78
N THR A 260 0.58 -20.65 -11.63
CA THR A 260 1.30 -20.36 -12.87
C THR A 260 2.73 -19.91 -12.57
N ASP A 261 3.72 -20.47 -13.28
CA ASP A 261 5.12 -20.08 -13.11
C ASP A 261 5.32 -18.58 -13.37
N PHE A 262 5.82 -17.87 -12.35
CA PHE A 262 6.02 -16.42 -12.42
C PHE A 262 7.06 -16.00 -13.48
N TYR A 263 8.04 -16.84 -13.79
CA TYR A 263 8.98 -16.60 -14.89
C TYR A 263 8.27 -16.67 -16.24
N GLN A 264 7.46 -17.72 -16.47
CA GLN A 264 6.69 -17.86 -17.71
C GLN A 264 5.69 -16.70 -17.88
N LEU A 265 5.07 -16.30 -16.77
CA LEU A 265 4.19 -15.13 -16.74
C LEU A 265 4.93 -13.84 -17.11
N SER A 266 6.10 -13.61 -16.52
CA SER A 266 6.92 -12.43 -16.81
C SER A 266 7.33 -12.38 -18.28
N MET A 267 7.68 -13.54 -18.86
CA MET A 267 8.05 -13.67 -20.27
C MET A 267 6.86 -13.38 -21.19
N ALA A 268 5.68 -13.96 -20.91
CA ALA A 268 4.47 -13.72 -21.68
C ALA A 268 4.08 -12.22 -21.70
N VAL A 269 4.22 -11.52 -20.57
CA VAL A 269 3.96 -10.07 -20.50
C VAL A 269 4.96 -9.27 -21.32
N MET A 270 6.25 -9.59 -21.23
CA MET A 270 7.28 -8.89 -22.01
C MET A 270 7.14 -9.15 -23.52
N ASP A 271 6.67 -10.34 -23.91
CA ASP A 271 6.49 -10.76 -25.30
C ASP A 271 5.13 -10.34 -25.91
N GLY A 272 4.21 -9.77 -25.13
CA GLY A 272 2.88 -9.39 -25.63
C GLY A 272 1.96 -10.59 -25.92
N ARG A 273 2.12 -11.69 -25.16
CA ARG A 273 1.40 -12.96 -25.33
C ARG A 273 0.66 -13.38 -24.06
N LEU A 274 0.19 -12.41 -23.28
CA LEU A 274 -0.50 -12.71 -22.02
C LEU A 274 -1.79 -13.49 -22.27
N ASP A 275 -2.48 -13.26 -23.40
CA ASP A 275 -3.70 -13.98 -23.81
C ASP A 275 -3.49 -15.49 -24.03
N GLU A 276 -2.25 -15.92 -24.30
CA GLU A 276 -1.90 -17.34 -24.46
C GLU A 276 -1.68 -18.07 -23.12
N LEU A 277 -1.62 -17.34 -22.00
CA LEU A 277 -1.28 -17.89 -20.70
C LEU A 277 -2.42 -17.72 -19.68
N PRO A 278 -3.12 -18.81 -19.29
CA PRO A 278 -4.11 -18.74 -18.23
C PRO A 278 -3.45 -18.60 -16.85
N LEU A 279 -3.94 -17.66 -16.05
CA LEU A 279 -3.53 -17.48 -14.66
C LEU A 279 -4.25 -18.47 -13.74
N GLN A 280 -3.50 -19.42 -13.17
CA GLN A 280 -3.99 -20.40 -12.21
C GLN A 280 -3.62 -19.98 -10.79
N TRP A 281 -4.58 -20.06 -9.89
CA TRP A 281 -4.47 -19.64 -8.50
C TRP A 281 -4.96 -20.72 -7.57
N SER A 282 -4.32 -20.80 -6.41
CA SER A 282 -4.80 -21.61 -5.30
C SER A 282 -5.98 -20.96 -4.59
N ASP A 283 -6.96 -21.77 -4.18
CA ASP A 283 -8.09 -21.34 -3.34
C ASP A 283 -7.70 -21.08 -1.87
N ASP A 284 -6.55 -21.58 -1.43
CA ASP A 284 -6.04 -21.34 -0.08
C ASP A 284 -5.87 -19.84 0.22
N PHE A 285 -6.09 -19.49 1.49
CA PHE A 285 -5.84 -18.16 2.02
C PHE A 285 -4.39 -18.03 2.46
N CYS A 286 -3.81 -16.86 2.21
CA CYS A 286 -2.54 -16.44 2.78
C CYS A 286 -2.75 -15.21 3.66
N LEU A 287 -2.16 -15.20 4.86
CA LEU A 287 -2.19 -14.07 5.77
C LEU A 287 -0.76 -13.71 6.19
N GLY A 288 -0.41 -12.45 6.00
CA GLY A 288 0.88 -11.85 6.32
C GLY A 288 0.79 -10.93 7.53
N ILE A 289 1.73 -11.05 8.45
CA ILE A 289 1.91 -10.14 9.59
C ILE A 289 3.27 -9.46 9.45
N CYS A 290 3.27 -8.13 9.36
CA CYS A 290 4.51 -7.36 9.30
C CYS A 290 5.03 -7.08 10.71
N ALA A 291 6.23 -7.58 11.02
CA ALA A 291 6.98 -7.21 12.20
C ALA A 291 7.75 -5.90 11.95
N ILE A 292 7.60 -4.94 12.85
CA ILE A 292 8.16 -3.61 12.74
C ILE A 292 9.09 -3.27 13.91
N SER A 293 10.00 -2.33 13.67
CA SER A 293 10.83 -1.66 14.67
C SER A 293 9.97 -0.65 15.45
N GLY A 294 9.26 -1.13 16.47
CA GLY A 294 8.46 -0.32 17.38
C GLY A 294 9.30 0.38 18.46
N ARG A 295 8.63 0.84 19.52
CA ARG A 295 9.29 1.45 20.68
C ARG A 295 10.16 0.40 21.38
N ALA A 296 11.46 0.64 21.44
CA ALA A 296 12.39 -0.20 22.16
C ALA A 296 12.53 0.25 23.62
N ILE A 297 12.70 -0.71 24.53
CA ILE A 297 13.06 -0.40 25.92
C ILE A 297 14.55 -0.02 25.92
N LYS A 298 14.84 1.18 26.41
CA LYS A 298 16.23 1.63 26.57
C LYS A 298 16.85 1.06 27.84
N PRO A 299 18.16 0.75 27.81
CA PRO A 299 18.92 0.61 29.04
C PRO A 299 18.82 1.89 29.87
N LEU A 300 18.73 1.77 31.19
CA LEU A 300 18.69 2.91 32.14
C LEU A 300 19.87 3.89 31.96
N SER A 301 20.99 3.43 31.40
CA SER A 301 22.19 4.22 31.12
C SER A 301 22.12 5.05 29.83
N SER A 302 21.13 4.85 28.97
CA SER A 302 21.01 5.59 27.71
C SER A 302 20.42 6.99 27.94
N THR A 303 21.21 8.03 27.68
CA THR A 303 20.79 9.44 27.78
C THR A 303 20.05 10.00 26.56
N GLY A 304 20.01 9.26 25.44
CA GLY A 304 19.36 9.76 24.22
C GLY A 304 17.82 9.86 24.34
N PRO A 305 17.14 10.58 23.45
CA PRO A 305 15.67 10.69 23.45
C PRO A 305 14.99 9.35 23.15
N GLU A 306 13.84 9.09 23.78
CA GLU A 306 12.99 7.96 23.42
C GLU A 306 12.49 8.12 21.98
N ARG A 307 12.46 7.01 21.23
CA ARG A 307 11.94 7.00 19.87
C ARG A 307 10.54 6.39 19.86
N PRO A 308 9.57 6.99 19.15
CA PRO A 308 8.19 6.48 19.09
C PRO A 308 8.09 5.08 18.47
N GLY A 309 9.05 4.70 17.59
CA GLY A 309 8.96 3.51 16.75
C GLY A 309 8.39 3.82 15.37
N TYR A 310 8.42 2.85 14.46
CA TYR A 310 7.82 2.98 13.13
C TYR A 310 6.30 3.23 13.22
N PRO A 311 5.70 4.16 12.44
CA PRO A 311 6.28 4.86 11.27
C PRO A 311 7.12 6.12 11.56
N GLY A 312 7.31 6.48 12.82
CA GLY A 312 8.22 7.55 13.23
C GLY A 312 9.67 7.10 13.34
N GLU A 313 10.49 7.89 14.05
CA GLU A 313 11.86 7.51 14.36
C GLU A 313 11.87 6.18 15.15
N HIS A 314 12.81 5.31 14.80
CA HIS A 314 12.91 3.97 15.37
C HIS A 314 14.37 3.53 15.47
N TYR A 315 14.63 2.48 16.25
CA TYR A 315 15.96 1.89 16.35
C TYR A 315 16.18 0.83 15.28
N THR A 316 17.40 0.78 14.76
CA THR A 316 17.91 -0.27 13.90
C THR A 316 19.06 -0.99 14.61
N ASN A 317 19.70 -1.94 13.95
CA ASN A 317 20.79 -2.75 14.47
C ASN A 317 20.41 -3.59 15.70
N MET A 318 19.14 -4.03 15.77
CA MET A 318 18.67 -4.94 16.82
C MET A 318 18.84 -6.38 16.35
N PRO A 319 19.48 -7.28 17.14
CA PRO A 319 19.64 -8.67 16.76
C PRO A 319 18.29 -9.40 16.73
N ILE A 320 18.04 -10.14 15.66
CA ILE A 320 16.84 -10.94 15.43
C ILE A 320 17.14 -12.39 15.81
N ASN A 321 16.27 -12.98 16.63
CA ASN A 321 16.41 -14.37 17.10
C ASN A 321 15.12 -15.17 16.83
N GLY A 322 15.25 -16.49 16.67
CA GLY A 322 14.11 -17.42 16.61
C GLY A 322 13.49 -17.65 15.23
N LEU A 323 14.09 -17.10 14.16
CA LEU A 323 13.67 -17.39 12.78
C LEU A 323 13.83 -18.88 12.43
N ASP A 324 14.82 -19.55 13.02
CA ASP A 324 15.09 -20.98 12.94
C ASP A 324 13.97 -21.86 13.54
N ARG A 325 13.06 -21.26 14.33
CA ARG A 325 11.97 -21.96 15.02
C ARG A 325 10.62 -21.78 14.34
N VAL A 326 10.55 -20.99 13.27
CA VAL A 326 9.34 -20.83 12.46
C VAL A 326 9.09 -22.13 11.70
N ASP A 327 7.82 -22.53 11.59
CA ASP A 327 7.44 -23.75 10.88
C ASP A 327 7.91 -23.69 9.41
N PRO A 328 8.40 -24.80 8.83
CA PRO A 328 8.93 -24.81 7.46
C PRO A 328 7.94 -24.36 6.37
N GLU A 329 6.63 -24.49 6.61
CA GLU A 329 5.57 -24.08 5.67
C GLU A 329 5.25 -22.58 5.73
N VAL A 330 5.77 -21.87 6.74
CA VAL A 330 5.57 -20.43 6.92
C VAL A 330 6.69 -19.68 6.23
N ILE A 331 6.33 -18.74 5.38
CA ILE A 331 7.30 -17.95 4.62
C ILE A 331 7.67 -16.71 5.43
N VAL A 332 8.97 -16.42 5.54
CA VAL A 332 9.47 -15.18 6.14
C VAL A 332 10.11 -14.34 5.04
N TYR A 333 9.43 -13.26 4.65
CA TYR A 333 9.97 -12.26 3.73
C TYR A 333 10.78 -11.23 4.50
N HIS A 334 12.03 -11.03 4.09
CA HIS A 334 12.93 -10.05 4.69
C HIS A 334 12.69 -8.67 4.08
N ASN A 335 12.23 -7.71 4.87
CA ASN A 335 12.17 -6.30 4.50
C ASN A 335 13.49 -5.64 4.96
N GLY A 336 13.47 -4.87 6.05
CA GLY A 336 14.66 -4.25 6.64
C GLY A 336 15.47 -5.19 7.52
N THR A 337 16.23 -6.12 6.93
CA THR A 337 17.22 -6.94 7.65
C THR A 337 18.59 -6.98 6.97
N ALA A 338 19.66 -7.20 7.73
CA ALA A 338 20.99 -7.46 7.20
C ALA A 338 21.76 -8.45 8.09
N TRP A 339 22.67 -9.22 7.49
CA TRP A 339 23.64 -10.02 8.24
C TRP A 339 24.72 -9.11 8.83
N GLY A 340 25.10 -9.37 10.07
CA GLY A 340 26.18 -8.72 10.78
C GLY A 340 26.90 -9.69 11.71
N THR A 341 27.82 -9.18 12.51
CA THR A 341 28.62 -9.96 13.45
C THR A 341 28.44 -9.41 14.86
N ASP A 342 28.18 -10.28 15.83
CA ASP A 342 28.05 -9.87 17.24
C ASP A 342 29.43 -9.65 17.90
N SER A 343 29.43 -9.19 19.16
CA SER A 343 30.66 -8.93 19.91
C SER A 343 31.49 -10.19 20.19
N ALA A 344 30.93 -11.38 20.00
CA ALA A 344 31.60 -12.66 20.13
C ALA A 344 32.04 -13.23 18.77
N GLY A 345 31.91 -12.47 17.68
CA GLY A 345 32.31 -12.91 16.34
C GLY A 345 31.29 -13.78 15.61
N ASN A 346 30.09 -13.97 16.15
CA ASN A 346 29.09 -14.83 15.54
C ASN A 346 28.24 -14.06 14.52
N ARG A 347 27.99 -14.69 13.36
CA ARG A 347 27.07 -14.15 12.35
C ARG A 347 25.65 -14.13 12.88
N ARG A 348 24.99 -12.97 12.86
CA ARG A 348 23.59 -12.77 13.27
C ARG A 348 22.85 -11.89 12.28
N LEU A 349 21.52 -11.99 12.28
CA LEU A 349 20.66 -11.10 11.51
C LEU A 349 20.24 -9.90 12.36
N TYR A 350 20.24 -8.71 11.78
CA TYR A 350 19.94 -7.44 12.44
C TYR A 350 18.84 -6.67 11.71
N THR A 351 18.08 -5.85 12.44
CA THR A 351 17.12 -4.91 11.85
C THR A 351 17.84 -3.76 11.14
N THR A 352 17.34 -3.33 9.99
CA THR A 352 17.88 -2.17 9.23
C THR A 352 16.83 -1.14 8.87
N GLY A 353 15.54 -1.42 9.11
CA GLY A 353 14.46 -0.50 8.76
C GLY A 353 13.25 -0.57 9.70
N GLY A 354 12.24 0.21 9.34
CA GLY A 354 10.99 0.34 10.09
C GLY A 354 10.14 -0.92 10.00
N ARG A 355 9.92 -1.43 8.78
CA ARG A 355 9.40 -2.78 8.55
C ARG A 355 10.58 -3.75 8.47
N VAL A 356 10.55 -4.80 9.26
CA VAL A 356 11.68 -5.71 9.44
C VAL A 356 11.49 -6.98 8.62
N PHE A 357 10.39 -7.71 8.84
CA PHE A 357 10.03 -8.88 8.05
C PHE A 357 8.51 -9.04 8.01
N THR A 358 8.01 -9.71 6.98
CA THR A 358 6.61 -10.13 6.86
C THR A 358 6.55 -11.65 6.95
N LEU A 359 5.86 -12.14 7.99
CA LEU A 359 5.63 -13.58 8.18
C LEU A 359 4.29 -13.95 7.57
N VAL A 360 4.30 -14.87 6.60
CA VAL A 360 3.12 -15.29 5.84
C VAL A 360 2.84 -16.76 6.10
N ALA A 361 1.62 -17.04 6.56
CA ALA A 361 1.11 -18.41 6.69
C ALA A 361 -0.05 -18.65 5.73
N ARG A 362 -0.22 -19.92 5.35
CA ARG A 362 -1.25 -20.39 4.43
C ARG A 362 -2.21 -21.36 5.13
N GLY A 363 -3.48 -21.34 4.73
CA GLY A 363 -4.52 -22.22 5.27
C GLY A 363 -5.72 -22.36 4.34
N LYS A 364 -6.57 -23.36 4.59
CA LYS A 364 -7.81 -23.60 3.82
C LYS A 364 -8.90 -22.59 4.12
N SER A 365 -8.75 -21.82 5.19
CA SER A 365 -9.59 -20.69 5.55
C SER A 365 -8.73 -19.53 6.05
N LEU A 366 -9.29 -18.31 6.02
CA LEU A 366 -8.64 -17.15 6.63
C LEU A 366 -8.35 -17.37 8.13
N ALA A 367 -9.25 -18.04 8.85
CA ALA A 367 -9.09 -18.36 10.26
C ALA A 367 -7.87 -19.25 10.52
N GLU A 368 -7.68 -20.28 9.70
CA GLU A 368 -6.54 -21.20 9.80
C GLU A 368 -5.21 -20.50 9.47
N ALA A 369 -5.17 -19.76 8.35
CA ALA A 369 -3.98 -18.98 7.97
C ALA A 369 -3.61 -17.97 9.07
N ARG A 370 -4.62 -17.30 9.65
CA ARG A 370 -4.44 -16.37 10.77
C ARG A 370 -3.84 -17.09 11.99
N ALA A 371 -4.44 -18.19 12.42
CA ALA A 371 -3.97 -18.93 13.60
C ALA A 371 -2.50 -19.35 13.46
N LYS A 372 -2.14 -19.93 12.31
CA LYS A 372 -0.76 -20.33 11.98
C LYS A 372 0.23 -19.16 11.99
N ALA A 373 -0.14 -18.03 11.39
CA ALA A 373 0.73 -16.84 11.34
C ALA A 373 1.02 -16.30 12.76
N TYR A 374 -0.01 -16.19 13.61
CA TYR A 374 0.14 -15.70 14.98
C TYR A 374 0.82 -16.68 15.93
N GLU A 375 0.72 -17.99 15.68
CA GLU A 375 1.49 -18.98 16.43
C GLU A 375 3.00 -18.83 16.13
N ASN A 376 3.34 -18.67 14.85
CA ASN A 376 4.73 -18.63 14.39
C ASN A 376 5.45 -17.33 14.71
N ILE A 377 4.79 -16.17 14.58
CA ILE A 377 5.42 -14.87 14.90
C ILE A 377 5.78 -14.75 16.40
N LYS A 378 5.16 -15.55 17.27
CA LYS A 378 5.54 -15.64 18.70
C LYS A 378 6.93 -16.27 18.91
N ARG A 379 7.51 -16.93 17.91
CA ARG A 379 8.80 -17.61 18.02
C ARG A 379 9.98 -16.70 17.69
N VAL A 380 9.72 -15.60 16.96
CA VAL A 380 10.72 -14.61 16.54
C VAL A 380 10.73 -13.41 17.47
N ARG A 381 11.91 -12.87 17.82
CA ARG A 381 12.03 -11.69 18.70
C ARG A 381 13.22 -10.80 18.32
N PHE A 382 13.03 -9.50 18.49
CA PHE A 382 14.09 -8.49 18.61
C PHE A 382 13.60 -7.38 19.56
N ASN A 383 14.52 -6.59 20.12
CA ASN A 383 14.15 -5.50 21.04
C ASN A 383 13.30 -4.44 20.31
N GLY A 384 12.13 -4.12 20.88
CA GLY A 384 11.18 -3.18 20.28
C GLY A 384 10.31 -3.76 19.17
N MET A 385 10.35 -5.08 18.92
CA MET A 385 9.48 -5.72 17.93
C MET A 385 8.00 -5.48 18.24
N ARG A 386 7.26 -4.94 17.27
CA ARG A 386 5.79 -4.82 17.31
C ARG A 386 5.19 -5.38 16.04
N TYR A 387 3.94 -5.83 16.14
CA TYR A 387 3.09 -6.19 15.02
C TYR A 387 1.64 -6.07 15.49
N ARG A 388 0.70 -5.86 14.56
CA ARG A 388 -0.73 -5.81 14.89
C ARG A 388 -1.26 -7.20 15.24
N LYS A 389 -2.25 -7.25 16.13
CA LYS A 389 -2.87 -8.50 16.61
C LYS A 389 -4.23 -8.80 15.98
N ASP A 390 -4.73 -7.91 15.13
CA ASP A 390 -6.07 -7.95 14.56
C ASP A 390 -6.08 -8.12 13.03
N ILE A 391 -4.94 -8.39 12.39
CA ILE A 391 -4.87 -8.72 10.97
C ILE A 391 -5.79 -9.91 10.67
N GLY A 392 -6.70 -9.73 9.71
CA GLY A 392 -7.72 -10.69 9.30
C GLY A 392 -8.92 -10.85 10.25
N LEU A 393 -8.88 -10.27 11.46
CA LEU A 393 -9.85 -10.61 12.52
C LEU A 393 -11.30 -10.23 12.20
N ARG A 394 -11.52 -9.11 11.48
CA ARG A 394 -12.88 -8.64 11.11
C ARG A 394 -13.54 -9.47 9.99
N TYR A 395 -12.81 -10.39 9.38
CA TYR A 395 -13.22 -11.18 8.21
C TYR A 395 -13.31 -12.68 8.51
N ILE A 396 -13.18 -13.05 9.78
CA ILE A 396 -13.40 -14.39 10.34
C ILE A 396 -14.67 -14.30 11.17
#